data_AF-K1GHM4-F1
#
_entry.id   AF-K1GHM4-F1
#
_cell.length_a   1.000
_cell.length_b   1.000
_cell.length_c   1.000
_cell.angle_alpha   90.00
_cell.angle_beta   90.00
_cell.angle_gamma   90.00
#
_symmetry.space_group_name_H-M   'P 1'
#
loop_
_entity.id
_entity.type
_entity.pdbx_description
1 polymer ?
#
loop_
_entity_poly.entity_id
_entity_poly.type
_entity_poly.pdbx_seq_one_letter_code
_entity_poly.pdbx_strand_id
1 'polypeptide(L)'
;MKKILLALSVVFLLVACGKPKAYTLPEKEKESIFAIAENNQQKLDELHKNMEEWKKLAEKGDEQGKKEYQEWQIVETLVSDSSYVEVNYKALKADGK
;
A
#
# COMPACT_ATOMS: atom_id res chain seq x y z
N MET A 1 31.80 35.34 -16.18
CA MET A 1 30.33 35.35 -16.29
C MET A 1 29.81 33.91 -16.18
N LYS A 2 29.54 33.47 -14.94
CA LYS A 2 29.02 32.13 -14.59
C LYS A 2 27.52 32.27 -14.35
N LYS A 3 26.65 31.93 -15.31
CA LYS A 3 25.19 32.05 -15.12
C LYS A 3 24.34 30.92 -15.73
N ILE A 4 24.91 29.76 -16.08
CA ILE A 4 24.11 28.67 -16.74
C ILE A 4 24.37 27.28 -16.12
N LEU A 5 24.54 27.18 -14.79
CA LEU A 5 24.77 25.89 -14.13
C LEU A 5 23.76 25.54 -13.03
N LEU A 6 22.62 26.24 -13.00
CA LEU A 6 21.57 26.03 -11.98
C LEU A 6 20.19 25.68 -12.57
N ALA A 7 20.08 25.48 -13.88
CA ALA A 7 18.80 25.13 -14.51
C ALA A 7 18.57 23.61 -14.68
N LEU A 8 19.62 22.79 -14.52
CA LEU A 8 19.55 21.34 -14.75
C LEU A 8 19.35 20.51 -13.47
N SER A 9 19.48 21.08 -12.27
CA SER A 9 19.31 20.32 -11.02
C SER A 9 17.85 20.19 -10.57
N VAL A 10 16.93 20.93 -11.17
CA VAL A 10 15.50 20.91 -10.77
C VAL A 10 14.70 19.80 -11.48
N VAL A 11 15.20 19.29 -12.61
CA VAL A 11 14.51 18.20 -13.35
C VAL A 11 14.73 16.83 -12.70
N PHE A 12 15.79 16.65 -11.89
CA PHE A 12 16.07 15.39 -11.19
C PHE A 12 15.27 15.19 -9.90
N LEU A 13 14.59 16.22 -9.37
CA LEU A 13 13.77 16.08 -8.15
C LEU A 13 12.37 15.50 -8.41
N LEU A 14 11.94 15.38 -9.67
CA LEU A 14 10.64 14.78 -10.03
C LEU A 14 10.68 13.25 -10.15
N VAL A 15 11.86 12.63 -9.99
CA VAL A 15 12.04 11.17 -10.18
C VAL A 15 12.24 10.42 -8.86
N ALA A 16 12.14 11.11 -7.72
CA ALA A 16 12.12 10.46 -6.41
C ALA A 16 10.68 10.05 -5.98
N CYS A 17 9.82 9.65 -6.91
CA CYS A 17 8.70 8.77 -6.58
C CYS A 17 9.22 7.33 -6.61
N GLY A 18 9.88 6.90 -5.54
CA GLY A 18 10.16 5.47 -5.34
C GLY A 18 8.85 4.68 -5.42
N LYS A 19 8.90 3.43 -5.89
CA LYS A 19 7.70 2.58 -5.89
C LYS A 19 7.16 2.45 -4.45
N PRO A 20 5.83 2.38 -4.25
CA PRO A 20 5.24 2.19 -2.94
C PRO A 20 5.71 0.88 -2.31
N LYS A 21 5.43 0.68 -1.03
CA LYS A 21 5.84 -0.55 -0.35
C LYS A 21 5.06 -1.73 -0.94
N ALA A 22 5.80 -2.70 -1.46
CA ALA A 22 5.25 -3.98 -1.89
C ALA A 22 5.09 -4.88 -0.67
N TYR A 23 3.92 -5.47 -0.55
CA TYR A 23 3.59 -6.49 0.44
C TYR A 23 3.26 -7.76 -0.33
N THR A 24 3.61 -8.92 0.19
CA THR A 24 3.01 -10.17 -0.32
C THR A 24 1.52 -10.16 -0.03
N LEU A 25 0.71 -10.90 -0.82
CA LEU A 25 -0.73 -10.98 -0.59
C LEU A 25 -1.09 -11.38 0.86
N PRO A 26 -0.44 -12.38 1.50
CA PRO A 26 -0.70 -12.71 2.90
C PRO A 26 -0.36 -11.57 3.88
N GLU A 27 0.66 -10.76 3.59
CA GLU A 27 1.00 -9.61 4.44
C GLU A 27 -0.01 -8.47 4.26
N LYS A 28 -0.49 -8.20 3.04
CA LYS A 28 -1.56 -7.22 2.79
C LYS A 28 -2.78 -7.53 3.65
N GLU A 29 -3.18 -8.81 3.64
CA GLU A 29 -4.31 -9.31 4.40
C GLU A 29 -4.06 -9.22 5.92
N LYS A 30 -2.93 -9.75 6.40
CA LYS A 30 -2.56 -9.70 7.82
C LYS A 30 -2.57 -8.26 8.34
N GLU A 31 -1.85 -7.36 7.70
CA GLU A 31 -1.72 -5.97 8.15
C GLU A 31 -3.07 -5.25 8.17
N SER A 32 -3.94 -5.51 7.19
CA SER A 32 -5.28 -4.93 7.13
C SER A 32 -6.18 -5.47 8.25
N ILE A 33 -6.19 -6.79 8.47
CA ILE A 33 -6.95 -7.43 9.54
C ILE A 33 -6.54 -6.87 10.91
N PHE A 34 -5.23 -6.82 11.19
CA PHE A 34 -4.73 -6.28 12.47
C PHE A 34 -5.10 -4.81 12.63
N ALA A 35 -4.91 -3.99 11.58
CA ALA A 35 -5.22 -2.57 11.66
C ALA A 35 -6.72 -2.31 11.93
N ILE A 36 -7.62 -3.08 11.31
CA ILE A 36 -9.07 -2.99 11.54
C ILE A 36 -9.44 -3.50 12.93
N ALA A 37 -9.01 -4.73 13.29
CA ALA A 37 -9.37 -5.37 14.55
C ALA A 37 -8.88 -4.59 15.79
N GLU A 38 -7.72 -3.94 15.67
CA GLU A 38 -7.12 -3.14 16.75
C GLU A 38 -7.51 -1.66 16.67
N ASN A 39 -8.40 -1.29 15.75
CA ASN A 39 -8.84 0.09 15.51
C ASN A 39 -7.65 1.07 15.33
N ASN A 40 -6.60 0.62 14.63
CA ASN A 40 -5.38 1.38 14.41
C ASN A 40 -5.52 2.26 13.16
N GLN A 41 -6.15 3.42 13.34
CA GLN A 41 -6.43 4.36 12.25
C GLN A 41 -5.16 4.82 11.51
N GLN A 42 -4.05 5.07 12.23
CA GLN A 42 -2.79 5.48 11.61
C GLN A 42 -2.29 4.43 10.62
N LYS A 43 -2.41 3.15 10.97
CA LYS A 43 -2.00 2.06 10.09
C LYS A 43 -2.94 1.91 8.90
N LEU A 44 -4.25 2.06 9.09
CA LEU A 44 -5.22 2.05 7.99
C LEU A 44 -4.92 3.16 6.97
N ASP A 45 -4.61 4.36 7.45
CA ASP A 45 -4.26 5.49 6.60
C ASP A 45 -2.97 5.23 5.80
N GLU A 46 -1.97 4.60 6.41
CA GLU A 46 -0.74 4.15 5.74
C GLU A 46 -1.04 3.15 4.62
N LEU A 47 -1.85 2.12 4.91
CA LEU A 47 -2.20 1.08 3.95
C LEU A 47 -3.04 1.65 2.79
N HIS A 48 -4.01 2.51 3.06
CA HIS A 48 -4.81 3.20 2.04
C HIS A 48 -3.95 4.10 1.17
N LYS A 49 -3.02 4.86 1.75
CA LYS A 49 -2.10 5.69 0.98
C LYS A 49 -1.24 4.83 0.05
N ASN A 50 -0.72 3.70 0.55
CA ASN A 50 0.06 2.76 -0.25
C ASN A 50 -0.76 2.21 -1.44
N MET A 51 -2.01 1.82 -1.21
CA MET A 51 -2.94 1.39 -2.26
C MET A 51 -3.19 2.48 -3.31
N GLU A 52 -3.44 3.72 -2.89
CA GLU A 52 -3.67 4.85 -3.79
C GLU A 52 -2.42 5.21 -4.63
N GLU A 53 -1.22 5.02 -4.10
CA GLU A 53 0.01 5.19 -4.88
C GLU A 53 0.18 4.07 -5.92
N TRP A 54 -0.17 2.82 -5.58
CA TRP A 54 -0.20 1.71 -6.55
C TRP A 54 -1.23 1.93 -7.66
N LYS A 55 -2.42 2.44 -7.32
CA LYS A 55 -3.46 2.84 -8.28
C LYS A 55 -2.94 3.86 -9.29
N LYS A 56 -2.26 4.91 -8.82
CA LYS A 56 -1.66 5.94 -9.70
C LYS A 56 -0.63 5.34 -10.66
N LEU A 57 0.12 4.32 -10.25
CA LEU A 57 1.04 3.60 -11.13
C LEU A 57 0.29 2.73 -12.15
N ALA A 58 -0.76 2.03 -11.72
CA ALA A 58 -1.62 1.24 -12.59
C ALA A 58 -2.28 2.08 -13.69
N GLU A 59 -2.80 3.27 -13.33
CA GLU A 59 -3.42 4.24 -14.25
C GLU A 59 -2.42 4.78 -15.29
N LYS A 60 -1.12 4.80 -14.97
CA LYS A 60 -0.04 5.16 -15.89
C LYS A 60 0.44 3.99 -16.76
N GLY A 61 -0.16 2.81 -16.61
CA GLY A 61 0.19 1.62 -17.38
C GLY A 61 1.34 0.78 -16.79
N ASP A 62 1.80 1.04 -15.55
CA ASP A 62 2.81 0.18 -14.91
C ASP A 62 2.21 -1.19 -14.55
N GLU A 63 2.77 -2.25 -15.11
CA GLU A 63 2.26 -3.63 -14.93
C GLU A 63 2.36 -4.12 -13.49
N GLN A 64 3.40 -3.71 -12.75
CA GLN A 64 3.50 -4.05 -11.33
C GLN A 64 2.42 -3.29 -10.55
N GLY A 65 2.19 -2.02 -10.85
CA GLY A 65 1.14 -1.21 -10.24
C GLY A 65 -0.25 -1.81 -10.46
N LYS A 66 -0.55 -2.28 -11.67
CA LYS A 66 -1.80 -3.01 -11.95
C LYS A 66 -1.96 -4.24 -11.06
N LYS A 67 -0.92 -5.07 -10.97
CA LYS A 67 -0.93 -6.28 -10.13
C LYS A 67 -1.12 -5.95 -8.65
N GLU A 68 -0.30 -5.05 -8.11
CA GLU A 68 -0.35 -4.67 -6.70
C GLU A 68 -1.69 -4.04 -6.33
N TYR A 69 -2.22 -3.16 -7.17
CA TYR A 69 -3.53 -2.54 -6.96
C TYR A 69 -4.66 -3.58 -6.98
N GLN A 70 -4.64 -4.53 -7.93
CA GLN A 70 -5.62 -5.64 -7.96
C GLN A 70 -5.58 -6.49 -6.69
N GLU A 71 -4.38 -6.83 -6.19
CA GLU A 71 -4.23 -7.57 -4.93
C GLU A 71 -4.77 -6.76 -3.74
N TRP A 72 -4.53 -5.45 -3.69
CA TRP A 72 -5.10 -4.59 -2.65
C TRP A 72 -6.64 -4.54 -2.71
N GLN A 73 -7.24 -4.48 -3.90
CA GLN A 73 -8.71 -4.50 -4.04
C GLN A 73 -9.34 -5.81 -3.58
N ILE A 74 -8.66 -6.96 -3.83
CA ILE A 74 -9.10 -8.25 -3.30
C ILE A 74 -9.10 -8.21 -1.77
N VAL A 75 -8.02 -7.72 -1.16
CA VAL A 75 -7.91 -7.63 0.31
C VAL A 75 -8.95 -6.67 0.88
N GLU A 76 -9.12 -5.48 0.30
CA GLU A 76 -10.15 -4.51 0.71
C GLU A 76 -11.55 -5.13 0.70
N THR A 77 -11.86 -5.92 -0.34
CA THR A 77 -13.13 -6.66 -0.43
C THR A 77 -13.27 -7.68 0.69
N LEU A 78 -12.23 -8.48 0.97
CA LEU A 78 -12.27 -9.49 2.04
C LEU A 78 -12.46 -8.86 3.42
N VAL A 79 -11.69 -7.81 3.73
CA VAL A 79 -11.71 -7.19 5.05
C VAL A 79 -12.89 -6.23 5.27
N SER A 80 -13.69 -5.97 4.23
CA SER A 80 -14.97 -5.27 4.37
C SER A 80 -16.03 -6.09 5.12
N ASP A 81 -15.85 -7.42 5.18
CA ASP A 81 -16.65 -8.32 6.00
C ASP A 81 -16.10 -8.38 7.43
N SER A 82 -16.84 -7.84 8.39
CA SER A 82 -16.46 -7.84 9.81
C SER A 82 -16.28 -9.26 10.38
N SER A 83 -17.05 -10.25 9.90
CA SER A 83 -16.92 -11.64 10.35
C SER A 83 -15.63 -12.27 9.82
N TYR A 84 -15.23 -11.93 8.60
CA TYR A 84 -13.93 -12.32 8.05
C TYR A 84 -12.78 -11.79 8.90
N VAL A 85 -12.82 -10.50 9.24
CA VAL A 85 -11.80 -9.86 10.09
C VAL A 85 -11.75 -10.52 11.47
N GLU A 86 -12.89 -10.75 12.11
CA GLU A 86 -12.94 -11.33 13.46
C GLU A 86 -12.36 -12.75 13.51
N VAL A 87 -12.78 -13.62 12.59
CA VAL A 87 -12.32 -15.02 12.55
C VAL A 87 -10.83 -15.10 12.27
N ASN A 88 -10.35 -14.37 11.26
CA ASN A 88 -8.94 -14.42 10.88
C ASN A 88 -8.03 -13.71 11.89
N TYR A 89 -8.48 -12.63 12.54
CA TYR A 89 -7.70 -12.01 13.63
C TYR A 89 -7.46 -13.00 14.78
N LYS A 90 -8.49 -13.74 15.19
CA LYS A 90 -8.37 -14.77 16.24
C LYS A 90 -7.39 -15.87 15.85
N ALA A 91 -7.47 -16.36 14.61
CA ALA A 91 -6.54 -17.36 14.09
C ALA A 91 -5.09 -16.84 14.08
N LEU A 92 -4.86 -15.65 13.53
CA LEU A 92 -3.52 -15.04 13.46
C LEU A 92 -2.91 -14.80 14.84
N LYS A 93 -3.71 -14.40 15.84
CA LYS A 93 -3.26 -14.24 17.23
C LYS A 93 -2.91 -15.57 17.89
N ALA A 94 -3.66 -16.64 17.59
CA ALA A 94 -3.43 -17.97 18.15
C ALA A 94 -2.15 -18.63 17.61
N ASP A 95 -1.79 -18.35 16.35
CA ASP A 95 -0.60 -18.90 15.70
C ASP A 95 0.74 -18.29 16.17
N GLY A 96 0.71 -17.33 17.11
CA GLY A 96 1.90 -16.82 17.79
C GLY A 96 2.90 -16.07 16.90
N LYS A 97 2.46 -15.54 15.75
CA LYS A 97 3.28 -14.76 14.80
C LYS A 97 2.85 -13.31 14.64
#